data_AF-A0A368F7S5-F1
#
_entry.id   AF-A0A368F7S5-F1
#
_cell.length_a   1.000
_cell.length_b   1.000
_cell.length_c   1.000
_cell.angle_alpha   90.00
_cell.angle_beta   90.00
_cell.angle_gamma   90.00
#
_symmetry.space_group_name_H-M   'P 1'
#
loop_
_entity.id
_entity.type
_entity.pdbx_description
1 polymer ?
#
loop_
_entity_poly.entity_id
_entity_poly.type
_entity_poly.pdbx_seq_one_letter_code
_entity_poly.pdbx_strand_id
1 'polypeptide(L)'
;MLYQDAEDKGFPNKDGLAHLLGMPAAFDFVATLVTPAVDTNWKDPQGERGFSFFIDQPTTMLPYSDHTKLWGNMKNNLVGDVYDFMMLLARTQGIELDTKKLLKDAQDIAEFDHRLALEYSTDSDTRRQFERSFNPMTLKQLYVRFPNICWTRFTTKVMAASKRVQETIINDTNYNYIVMEPAKIFKLLSSLGDPSFVSARTLVNYVYFNLASAYTEFLPWGWEGRLKRRIKIERPITRIPRPRSIWQGKVN
;
A
#
# COMPACT_ATOMS: atom_id res chain seq x y z
N MET A 1 13.30 14.13 0.56
CA MET A 1 12.89 15.03 -0.55
C MET A 1 12.81 16.50 -0.16
N LEU A 2 12.06 16.91 0.88
CA LEU A 2 12.08 18.32 1.35
C LEU A 2 13.31 18.63 2.21
N TYR A 3 13.59 17.78 3.20
CA TYR A 3 14.73 17.94 4.10
C TYR A 3 15.95 17.21 3.53
N GLN A 4 16.56 17.77 2.49
CA GLN A 4 17.62 17.08 1.75
C GLN A 4 18.92 16.91 2.55
N ASP A 5 19.15 17.77 3.53
CA ASP A 5 20.36 17.79 4.37
C ASP A 5 20.10 17.31 5.81
N ALA A 6 18.94 16.69 6.05
CA ALA A 6 18.68 16.03 7.32
C ALA A 6 19.64 14.85 7.53
N GLU A 7 20.03 14.64 8.79
CA GLU A 7 20.87 13.52 9.19
C GLU A 7 20.24 12.18 8.80
N ASP A 8 21.06 11.28 8.24
CA ASP A 8 20.64 9.91 7.94
C ASP A 8 20.53 9.11 9.23
N LYS A 9 19.29 8.80 9.62
CA LYS A 9 18.98 7.99 10.81
C LYS A 9 19.08 6.49 10.56
N GLY A 10 19.55 6.09 9.38
CA GLY A 10 19.62 4.70 8.95
C GLY A 10 18.26 4.12 8.57
N PHE A 11 18.28 2.83 8.26
CA PHE A 11 17.08 2.11 7.85
C PHE A 11 16.10 1.93 9.02
N PRO A 12 14.77 2.10 8.82
CA PRO A 12 13.81 1.91 9.90
C PRO A 12 13.88 0.49 10.48
N ASN A 13 13.97 0.38 11.81
CA ASN A 13 13.87 -0.92 12.48
C ASN A 13 12.45 -1.52 12.34
N LYS A 14 12.23 -2.74 12.84
CA LYS A 14 10.93 -3.45 12.73
C LYS A 14 9.72 -2.63 13.21
N ASP A 15 9.90 -1.78 14.22
CA ASP A 15 8.86 -0.91 14.77
C ASP A 15 8.65 0.35 13.93
N GLY A 16 9.75 0.92 13.42
CA GLY A 16 9.76 2.01 12.46
C GLY A 16 9.08 1.63 11.15
N LEU A 17 9.38 0.45 10.60
CA LEU A 17 8.70 -0.11 9.42
C LEU A 17 7.21 -0.31 9.67
N ALA A 18 6.83 -0.91 10.80
CA ALA A 18 5.43 -1.10 11.17
C ALA A 18 4.66 0.23 11.23
N HIS A 19 5.30 1.29 11.74
CA HIS A 19 4.73 2.63 11.77
C HIS A 19 4.64 3.24 10.36
N LEU A 20 5.74 3.21 9.61
CA LEU A 20 5.85 3.81 8.27
C LEU A 20 4.86 3.20 7.28
N LEU A 21 4.65 1.88 7.34
CA LEU A 21 3.75 1.17 6.42
C LEU A 21 2.31 1.14 6.92
N GLY A 22 2.09 1.12 8.23
CA GLY A 22 0.74 1.01 8.80
C GLY A 22 -0.01 2.33 8.90
N MET A 23 0.66 3.45 9.19
CA MET A 23 -0.01 4.75 9.38
C MET A 23 -0.70 5.27 8.11
N PRO A 24 -0.03 5.35 6.94
CA PRO A 24 -0.65 5.91 5.73
C PRO A 24 -1.83 5.04 5.23
N ALA A 25 -1.79 3.74 5.48
CA ALA A 25 -2.87 2.83 5.11
C ALA A 25 -4.14 3.04 5.95
N ALA A 26 -4.00 3.50 7.20
CA ALA A 26 -5.10 3.57 8.17
C ALA A 26 -6.02 4.78 7.95
N PHE A 27 -5.43 5.97 7.82
CA PHE A 27 -6.16 7.24 7.78
C PHE A 27 -6.32 7.77 6.37
N ASP A 28 -5.30 7.55 5.55
CA ASP A 28 -5.20 8.15 4.22
C ASP A 28 -5.57 7.17 3.11
N PHE A 29 -5.77 5.89 3.46
CA PHE A 29 -5.98 4.79 2.52
C PHE A 29 -4.85 4.66 1.48
N VAL A 30 -3.65 5.09 1.86
CA VAL A 30 -2.44 5.07 1.01
C VAL A 30 -1.54 3.92 1.44
N ALA A 31 -2.01 2.69 1.18
CA ALA A 31 -1.16 1.53 1.34
C ALA A 31 -0.01 1.56 0.32
N THR A 32 1.17 1.07 0.73
CA THR A 32 2.37 1.06 -0.11
C THR A 32 2.96 -0.35 -0.21
N LEU A 33 3.89 -0.72 0.66
CA LEU A 33 4.63 -1.99 0.54
C LEU A 33 3.88 -3.20 1.08
N VAL A 34 3.10 -3.01 2.14
CA VAL A 34 2.28 -4.05 2.76
C VAL A 34 0.87 -3.49 2.79
N THR A 35 -0.03 -4.10 2.02
CA THR A 35 -1.37 -3.58 1.79
C THR A 35 -2.36 -4.26 2.74
N PRO A 36 -2.85 -3.57 3.78
CA PRO A 36 -3.91 -4.09 4.61
C PRO A 36 -5.28 -3.88 3.96
N ALA A 37 -6.19 -4.81 4.16
CA ALA A 37 -7.60 -4.64 3.83
C ALA A 37 -8.49 -5.41 4.79
N VAL A 38 -9.72 -4.97 4.98
CA VAL A 38 -10.77 -5.78 5.60
C VAL A 38 -11.79 -6.09 4.50
N ASP A 39 -12.03 -7.36 4.26
CA ASP A 39 -13.01 -7.80 3.27
C ASP A 39 -13.74 -9.05 3.79
N THR A 40 -14.75 -9.46 3.05
CA THR A 40 -15.55 -10.65 3.29
C THR A 40 -14.64 -11.87 3.35
N ASN A 41 -14.80 -12.65 4.41
CA ASN A 41 -14.26 -14.00 4.46
C ASN A 41 -15.03 -14.87 3.49
N TRP A 42 -14.62 -14.91 2.22
CA TRP A 42 -15.37 -15.58 1.18
C TRP A 42 -15.48 -17.11 1.37
N LYS A 43 -14.62 -17.71 2.21
CA LYS A 43 -14.76 -19.12 2.62
C LYS A 43 -15.84 -19.34 3.67
N ASP A 44 -16.15 -18.33 4.47
CA ASP A 44 -17.21 -18.37 5.49
C ASP A 44 -17.87 -16.98 5.66
N PRO A 45 -18.66 -16.54 4.66
CA PRO A 45 -19.17 -15.17 4.63
C PRO A 45 -20.34 -14.93 5.60
N GLN A 46 -20.92 -15.99 6.17
CA GLN A 46 -22.07 -15.92 7.09
C GLN A 46 -21.75 -16.44 8.49
N GLY A 47 -20.55 -16.97 8.73
CA GLY A 47 -20.12 -17.40 10.04
C GLY A 47 -19.78 -16.25 10.98
N GLU A 48 -19.33 -16.60 12.18
CA GLU A 48 -19.00 -15.63 13.24
C GLU A 48 -17.90 -14.63 12.82
N ARG A 49 -17.10 -14.99 11.80
CA ARG A 49 -16.06 -14.15 11.20
C ARG A 49 -16.31 -13.94 9.71
N GLY A 50 -17.49 -13.41 9.37
CA GLY A 50 -17.88 -13.05 8.01
C GLY A 50 -16.94 -12.04 7.32
N PHE A 51 -16.09 -11.35 8.08
CA PHE A 51 -15.02 -10.48 7.59
C PHE A 51 -13.66 -10.92 8.12
N SER A 52 -12.60 -10.71 7.35
CA SER A 52 -11.22 -11.05 7.69
C SER A 52 -10.27 -9.90 7.38
N PHE A 53 -9.16 -9.86 8.10
CA PHE A 53 -8.09 -8.89 7.86
C PHE A 53 -7.06 -9.50 6.91
N PHE A 54 -6.97 -8.92 5.72
CA PHE A 54 -6.09 -9.33 4.65
C PHE A 54 -4.79 -8.54 4.67
N ILE A 55 -3.69 -9.22 4.37
CA ILE A 55 -2.37 -8.63 4.14
C ILE A 55 -1.95 -9.04 2.74
N ASP A 56 -1.74 -8.05 1.89
CA ASP A 56 -1.41 -8.26 0.49
C ASP A 56 -0.09 -7.56 0.10
N GLN A 57 0.40 -7.94 -1.08
CA GLN A 57 1.59 -7.43 -1.75
C GLN A 57 1.58 -5.90 -1.90
N PRO A 58 2.69 -5.31 -2.38
CA PRO A 58 2.75 -3.87 -2.62
C PRO A 58 1.64 -3.34 -3.53
N THR A 59 1.10 -2.19 -3.16
CA THR A 59 0.33 -1.31 -4.04
C THR A 59 1.29 -0.26 -4.62
N THR A 60 1.53 -0.34 -5.94
CA THR A 60 2.44 0.56 -6.66
C THR A 60 1.75 1.84 -7.12
N MET A 61 2.52 2.89 -7.38
CA MET A 61 2.03 4.18 -7.87
C MET A 61 1.45 4.05 -9.29
N LEU A 62 2.02 3.15 -10.10
CA LEU A 62 1.51 2.84 -11.43
C LEU A 62 0.82 1.46 -11.46
N PRO A 63 -0.20 1.29 -12.32
CA PRO A 63 -0.76 -0.03 -12.63
C PRO A 63 0.31 -1.01 -13.15
N TYR A 64 0.13 -2.31 -12.87
CA TYR A 64 1.03 -3.36 -13.35
C TYR A 64 1.22 -3.37 -14.89
N SER A 65 0.17 -3.04 -15.65
CA SER A 65 0.24 -2.91 -17.12
C SER A 65 1.21 -1.81 -17.57
N ASP A 66 1.35 -0.75 -16.79
CA ASP A 66 2.15 0.40 -17.13
C ASP A 66 3.63 0.08 -16.95
N HIS A 67 3.96 -0.68 -15.89
CA HIS A 67 5.29 -1.24 -15.70
C HIS A 67 5.65 -2.29 -16.76
N THR A 68 4.71 -3.14 -17.20
CA THR A 68 5.04 -4.23 -18.14
C THR A 68 5.01 -3.80 -19.60
N LYS A 69 4.21 -2.80 -19.97
CA LYS A 69 3.95 -2.46 -21.38
C LYS A 69 4.34 -1.03 -21.76
N LEU A 70 4.33 -0.10 -20.81
CA LEU A 70 4.48 1.34 -21.10
C LEU A 70 5.64 1.99 -20.32
N TRP A 71 6.52 1.19 -19.71
CA TRP A 71 7.48 1.67 -18.72
C TRP A 71 8.34 2.83 -19.21
N GLY A 72 8.84 2.78 -20.45
CA GLY A 72 9.67 3.86 -21.01
C GLY A 72 9.01 5.24 -20.94
N ASN A 73 7.70 5.33 -21.23
CA ASN A 73 6.94 6.58 -21.14
C ASN A 73 6.51 6.87 -19.70
N MET A 74 6.04 5.86 -18.99
CA MET A 74 5.46 6.03 -17.66
C MET A 74 6.50 6.36 -16.59
N LYS A 75 7.73 5.88 -16.74
CA LYS A 75 8.88 6.27 -15.92
C LYS A 75 9.10 7.78 -15.96
N ASN A 76 9.17 8.36 -17.16
CA ASN A 76 9.43 9.79 -17.32
C ASN A 76 8.29 10.65 -16.75
N ASN A 77 7.04 10.18 -16.88
CA ASN A 77 5.88 10.85 -16.27
C ASN A 77 5.94 10.80 -14.75
N LEU A 78 6.22 9.62 -14.17
CA LEU A 78 6.33 9.47 -12.72
C LEU A 78 7.49 10.28 -12.13
N VAL A 79 8.66 10.27 -12.77
CA VAL A 79 9.80 11.12 -12.37
C VAL A 79 9.43 12.60 -12.40
N GLY A 80 8.78 13.03 -13.50
CA GLY A 80 8.30 14.40 -13.63
C GLY A 80 7.32 14.79 -12.53
N ASP A 81 6.34 13.94 -12.25
CA ASP A 81 5.32 14.19 -11.22
C ASP A 81 5.93 14.28 -9.82
N VAL A 82 6.84 13.39 -9.47
CA VAL A 82 7.54 13.45 -8.18
C VAL A 82 8.35 14.75 -8.08
N TYR A 83 9.14 15.07 -9.10
CA TYR A 83 9.98 16.25 -9.11
C TYR A 83 9.15 17.55 -9.00
N ASP A 84 8.20 17.73 -9.90
CA ASP A 84 7.42 18.96 -10.02
C ASP A 84 6.51 19.17 -8.79
N PHE A 85 5.91 18.10 -8.24
CA PHE A 85 5.11 18.18 -7.02
C PHE A 85 5.96 18.58 -5.81
N MET A 86 7.12 17.94 -5.64
CA MET A 86 7.99 18.22 -4.50
C MET A 86 8.63 19.61 -4.61
N MET A 87 8.95 20.08 -5.82
CA MET A 87 9.38 21.46 -6.07
C MET A 87 8.30 22.47 -5.66
N LEU A 88 7.05 22.22 -6.06
CA LEU A 88 5.92 23.07 -5.70
C LEU A 88 5.71 23.12 -4.18
N LEU A 89 5.67 21.94 -3.55
CA LEU A 89 5.48 21.80 -2.10
C LEU A 89 6.60 22.46 -1.29
N ALA A 90 7.84 22.45 -1.79
CA ALA A 90 8.97 23.13 -1.16
C ALA A 90 8.84 24.66 -1.27
N ARG A 91 8.51 25.18 -2.45
CA ARG A 91 8.32 26.63 -2.68
C ARG A 91 7.29 27.22 -1.74
N THR A 92 6.21 26.50 -1.48
CA THR A 92 5.11 26.99 -0.64
C THR A 92 5.45 26.97 0.85
N GLN A 93 6.52 26.27 1.22
CA GLN A 93 7.10 26.27 2.56
C GLN A 93 8.34 27.17 2.66
N GLY A 94 8.70 27.89 1.58
CA GLY A 94 9.91 28.70 1.53
C GLY A 94 11.20 27.89 1.59
N ILE A 95 11.16 26.61 1.21
CA ILE A 95 12.32 25.71 1.20
C ILE A 95 12.97 25.73 -0.18
N GLU A 96 14.28 26.01 -0.23
CA GLU A 96 15.09 25.85 -1.43
C GLU A 96 15.62 24.41 -1.52
N LEU A 97 15.48 23.78 -2.69
CA LEU A 97 15.93 22.41 -2.92
C LEU A 97 17.10 22.38 -3.91
N ASP A 98 18.08 21.51 -3.63
CA ASP A 98 19.03 21.04 -4.63
C ASP A 98 18.28 20.22 -5.68
N THR A 99 18.19 20.78 -6.88
CA THR A 99 17.46 20.22 -8.02
C THR A 99 18.07 18.92 -8.53
N LYS A 100 19.38 18.71 -8.39
CA LYS A 100 20.05 17.48 -8.80
C LYS A 100 19.73 16.35 -7.83
N LYS A 101 19.80 16.63 -6.52
CA LYS A 101 19.37 15.66 -5.48
C LYS A 101 17.90 15.30 -5.64
N LEU A 102 17.02 16.27 -5.90
CA LEU A 102 15.60 16.01 -6.09
C LEU A 102 15.32 15.14 -7.33
N LEU A 103 15.98 15.43 -8.45
CA LEU A 103 15.83 14.62 -9.66
C LEU A 103 16.27 13.18 -9.42
N LYS A 104 17.37 12.98 -8.69
CA LYS A 104 17.83 11.63 -8.30
C LYS A 104 16.84 10.92 -7.40
N ASP A 105 16.31 11.60 -6.38
CA ASP A 105 15.26 11.05 -5.51
C ASP A 105 14.02 10.60 -6.31
N ALA A 106 13.60 11.41 -7.30
CA ALA A 106 12.46 11.10 -8.17
C ALA A 106 12.72 9.89 -9.06
N GLN A 107 13.93 9.77 -9.62
CA GLN A 107 14.36 8.60 -10.40
C GLN A 107 14.38 7.33 -9.53
N ASP A 108 14.92 7.42 -8.32
CA ASP A 108 14.99 6.29 -7.40
C ASP A 108 13.60 5.81 -6.96
N ILE A 109 12.67 6.74 -6.72
CA ILE A 109 11.26 6.41 -6.47
C ILE A 109 10.65 5.64 -7.64
N ALA A 110 10.85 6.11 -8.88
CA ALA A 110 10.26 5.48 -10.05
C ALA A 110 10.83 4.07 -10.27
N GLU A 111 12.14 3.89 -10.18
CA GLU A 111 12.76 2.57 -10.30
C GLU A 111 12.34 1.62 -9.17
N PHE A 112 12.20 2.14 -7.96
CA PHE A 112 11.71 1.35 -6.84
C PHE A 112 10.25 0.90 -7.06
N ASP A 113 9.37 1.77 -7.54
CA ASP A 113 7.98 1.44 -7.90
C ASP A 113 7.94 0.30 -8.94
N HIS A 114 8.76 0.41 -9.98
CA HIS A 114 8.85 -0.60 -11.03
C HIS A 114 9.35 -1.95 -10.53
N ARG A 115 10.38 -1.93 -9.67
CA ARG A 115 10.90 -3.15 -9.04
C ARG A 115 9.85 -3.83 -8.16
N LEU A 116 9.09 -3.05 -7.37
CA LEU A 116 7.99 -3.59 -6.55
C LEU A 116 6.94 -4.30 -7.41
N ALA A 117 6.57 -3.72 -8.56
CA ALA A 117 5.59 -4.30 -9.46
C ALA A 117 6.08 -5.59 -10.13
N LEU A 118 7.32 -5.63 -10.64
CA LEU A 118 7.79 -6.77 -11.43
C LEU A 118 8.34 -7.91 -10.58
N GLU A 119 9.02 -7.60 -9.47
CA GLU A 119 9.76 -8.61 -8.70
C GLU A 119 9.04 -9.04 -7.42
N TYR A 120 8.25 -8.14 -6.83
CA TYR A 120 7.65 -8.29 -5.50
C TYR A 120 6.12 -8.31 -5.53
N SER A 121 5.53 -8.30 -6.72
CA SER A 121 4.10 -8.52 -6.92
C SER A 121 3.89 -9.74 -7.81
N THR A 122 2.71 -10.35 -7.70
CA THR A 122 2.23 -11.39 -8.60
C THR A 122 1.37 -10.76 -9.69
N ASP A 123 1.49 -11.26 -10.93
CA ASP A 123 0.77 -10.75 -12.10
C ASP A 123 -0.75 -10.95 -11.97
N SER A 124 -1.50 -10.20 -12.78
CA SER A 124 -2.96 -10.17 -12.70
C SER A 124 -3.63 -11.49 -13.05
N ASP A 125 -3.05 -12.29 -13.95
CA ASP A 125 -3.69 -13.53 -14.39
C ASP A 125 -3.57 -14.62 -13.33
N THR A 126 -2.38 -14.74 -12.73
CA THR A 126 -2.18 -15.63 -11.59
C THR A 126 -3.09 -15.21 -10.43
N ARG A 127 -3.20 -13.89 -10.12
CA ARG A 127 -4.05 -13.35 -9.04
C ARG A 127 -5.55 -13.61 -9.18
N ARG A 128 -6.05 -13.95 -10.37
CA ARG A 128 -7.46 -14.35 -10.56
C ARG A 128 -7.76 -15.75 -10.02
N GLN A 129 -6.75 -16.50 -9.59
CA GLN A 129 -6.90 -17.79 -8.92
C GLN A 129 -7.05 -17.59 -7.40
N PHE A 130 -8.23 -17.17 -6.95
CA PHE A 130 -8.47 -16.68 -5.57
C PHE A 130 -8.09 -17.67 -4.45
N GLU A 131 -8.19 -18.98 -4.69
CA GLU A 131 -7.92 -20.01 -3.68
C GLU A 131 -6.50 -19.91 -3.12
N ARG A 132 -5.50 -19.66 -3.99
CA ARG A 132 -4.09 -19.59 -3.58
C ARG A 132 -3.76 -18.36 -2.72
N SER A 133 -4.64 -17.35 -2.76
CA SER A 133 -4.50 -16.13 -1.98
C SER A 133 -5.15 -16.22 -0.60
N PHE A 134 -5.72 -17.37 -0.23
CA PHE A 134 -6.27 -17.58 1.11
C PHE A 134 -5.31 -18.37 1.99
N ASN A 135 -4.32 -17.67 2.58
CA ASN A 135 -3.34 -18.28 3.48
C ASN A 135 -3.58 -17.76 4.91
N PRO A 136 -4.41 -18.43 5.72
CA PRO A 136 -4.65 -18.04 7.10
C PRO A 136 -3.37 -18.22 7.94
N MET A 137 -3.02 -17.20 8.71
CA MET A 137 -1.90 -17.21 9.63
C MET A 137 -2.28 -16.53 10.95
N THR A 138 -1.91 -17.14 12.08
CA THR A 138 -2.02 -16.47 13.38
C THR A 138 -0.94 -15.41 13.55
N LEU A 139 -1.12 -14.52 14.53
CA LEU A 139 -0.10 -13.53 14.87
C LEU A 139 1.27 -14.17 15.17
N LYS A 140 1.27 -15.32 15.86
CA LYS A 140 2.49 -16.09 16.13
C LYS A 140 3.16 -16.57 14.84
N GLN A 141 2.39 -17.09 13.89
CA GLN A 141 2.91 -17.54 12.59
C GLN A 141 3.45 -16.38 11.75
N LEU A 142 2.82 -15.21 11.80
CA LEU A 142 3.34 -14.00 11.14
C LEU A 142 4.71 -13.61 11.69
N TYR A 143 4.90 -13.61 13.01
CA TYR A 143 6.20 -13.29 13.61
C TYR A 143 7.31 -14.30 13.26
N VAL A 144 6.95 -15.58 13.08
CA VAL A 144 7.90 -16.61 12.64
C VAL A 144 8.24 -16.45 11.16
N ARG A 145 7.23 -16.26 10.31
CA ARG A 145 7.41 -16.24 8.85
C ARG A 145 7.97 -14.91 8.34
N PHE A 146 7.67 -13.80 9.00
CA PHE A 146 8.02 -12.45 8.57
C PHE A 146 8.56 -11.62 9.74
N PRO A 147 9.77 -11.94 10.25
CA PRO A 147 10.28 -11.37 11.50
C PRO A 147 10.70 -9.89 11.39
N ASN A 148 10.86 -9.36 10.18
CA ASN A 148 11.43 -8.02 9.93
C ASN A 148 10.46 -6.87 10.19
N ILE A 149 9.21 -7.15 10.60
CA ILE A 149 8.21 -6.14 10.94
C ILE A 149 7.53 -6.47 12.26
N CYS A 150 7.21 -5.45 13.05
CA CYS A 150 6.43 -5.62 14.27
C CYS A 150 4.93 -5.71 13.95
N TRP A 151 4.41 -6.94 13.77
CA TRP A 151 3.01 -7.18 13.35
C TRP A 151 1.96 -6.61 14.30
N THR A 152 2.18 -6.66 15.62
CA THR A 152 1.28 -6.03 16.60
C THR A 152 1.21 -4.52 16.40
N ARG A 153 2.37 -3.87 16.19
CA ARG A 153 2.44 -2.43 15.94
C ARG A 153 1.85 -2.08 14.58
N PHE A 154 2.09 -2.88 13.55
CA PHE A 154 1.51 -2.68 12.21
C PHE A 154 -0.02 -2.75 12.29
N THR A 155 -0.58 -3.82 12.86
CA THR A 155 -2.02 -3.99 13.08
C THR A 155 -2.61 -2.82 13.88
N THR A 156 -1.91 -2.41 14.95
CA THR A 156 -2.30 -1.24 15.75
C THR A 156 -2.39 0.03 14.93
N LYS A 157 -1.45 0.25 14.00
CA LYS A 157 -1.41 1.46 13.18
C LYS A 157 -2.50 1.44 12.12
N VAL A 158 -2.65 0.32 11.41
CA VAL A 158 -3.68 0.12 10.39
C VAL A 158 -5.09 0.27 10.96
N MET A 159 -5.33 -0.28 12.16
CA MET A 159 -6.66 -0.30 12.76
C MET A 159 -6.90 0.83 13.77
N ALA A 160 -6.11 1.92 13.70
CA ALA A 160 -6.18 3.01 14.66
C ALA A 160 -7.58 3.65 14.74
N ALA A 161 -8.35 3.66 13.64
CA ALA A 161 -9.73 4.14 13.60
C ALA A 161 -10.75 3.15 14.23
N SER A 162 -10.36 1.92 14.55
CA SER A 162 -11.23 0.83 15.01
C SER A 162 -10.63 0.11 16.23
N LYS A 163 -10.37 0.86 17.31
CA LYS A 163 -9.71 0.38 18.53
C LYS A 163 -10.29 -0.92 19.10
N ARG A 164 -11.62 -1.08 19.14
CA ARG A 164 -12.26 -2.31 19.66
C ARG A 164 -11.92 -3.55 18.81
N VAL A 165 -11.92 -3.39 17.48
CA VAL A 165 -11.56 -4.48 16.55
C VAL A 165 -10.08 -4.81 16.67
N GLN A 166 -9.24 -3.78 16.75
CA GLN A 166 -7.80 -3.90 16.98
C GLN A 166 -7.50 -4.70 18.26
N GLU A 167 -8.10 -4.33 19.40
CA GLU A 167 -7.93 -5.05 20.67
C GLU A 167 -8.39 -6.50 20.58
N THR A 168 -9.50 -6.76 19.87
CA THR A 168 -10.01 -8.12 19.66
C THR A 168 -9.01 -8.96 18.87
N ILE A 169 -8.50 -8.44 17.75
CA ILE A 169 -7.56 -9.16 16.88
C ILE A 169 -6.22 -9.42 17.57
N ILE A 170 -5.68 -8.44 18.29
CA ILE A 170 -4.36 -8.57 18.92
C ILE A 170 -4.41 -9.54 20.12
N ASN A 171 -5.52 -9.57 20.86
CA ASN A 171 -5.65 -10.42 22.05
C ASN A 171 -6.13 -11.84 21.72
N ASP A 172 -6.71 -12.07 20.54
CA ASP A 172 -7.12 -13.40 20.08
C ASP A 172 -5.94 -14.15 19.44
N THR A 173 -5.38 -15.10 20.18
CA THR A 173 -4.27 -15.95 19.71
C THR A 173 -4.64 -16.88 18.55
N ASN A 174 -5.94 -17.09 18.32
CA ASN A 174 -6.49 -17.90 17.24
C ASN A 174 -7.06 -17.06 16.09
N TYR A 175 -6.87 -15.74 16.12
CA TYR A 175 -7.24 -14.89 15.00
C TYR A 175 -6.35 -15.20 13.79
N ASN A 176 -6.98 -15.39 12.62
CA ASN A 176 -6.27 -15.64 11.37
C ASN A 176 -6.27 -14.36 10.52
N TYR A 177 -5.08 -13.86 10.26
CA TYR A 177 -4.80 -12.93 9.18
C TYR A 177 -4.80 -13.71 7.87
N ILE A 178 -5.36 -13.15 6.80
CA ILE A 178 -5.29 -13.78 5.47
C ILE A 178 -4.16 -13.15 4.68
N VAL A 179 -3.04 -13.87 4.55
CA VAL A 179 -1.89 -13.38 3.78
C VAL A 179 -2.06 -13.80 2.31
N MET A 180 -2.24 -12.83 1.42
CA MET A 180 -2.62 -13.11 0.04
C MET A 180 -1.47 -13.63 -0.82
N GLU A 181 -0.27 -13.11 -0.60
CA GLU A 181 0.89 -13.43 -1.42
C GLU A 181 2.11 -13.71 -0.52
N PRO A 182 2.08 -14.79 0.29
CA PRO A 182 3.03 -14.97 1.37
C PRO A 182 4.49 -15.08 0.91
N ALA A 183 4.74 -15.65 -0.28
CA ALA A 183 6.09 -15.70 -0.85
C ALA A 183 6.60 -14.30 -1.25
N LYS A 184 5.73 -13.44 -1.79
CA LYS A 184 6.06 -12.08 -2.19
C LYS A 184 6.31 -11.18 -0.98
N ILE A 185 5.46 -11.29 0.04
CA ILE A 185 5.66 -10.60 1.32
C ILE A 185 6.96 -11.03 1.99
N PHE A 186 7.26 -12.33 1.99
CA PHE A 186 8.53 -12.84 2.54
C PHE A 186 9.72 -12.23 1.80
N LYS A 187 9.70 -12.29 0.46
CA LYS A 187 10.75 -11.75 -0.39
C LYS A 187 10.94 -10.26 -0.11
N LEU A 188 9.87 -9.48 -0.10
CA LEU A 188 9.91 -8.04 0.13
C LEU A 188 10.48 -7.69 1.51
N LEU A 189 9.89 -8.23 2.57
CA LEU A 189 10.30 -7.90 3.93
C LEU A 189 11.71 -8.40 4.25
N SER A 190 12.16 -9.49 3.61
CA SER A 190 13.54 -9.97 3.73
C SER A 190 14.56 -9.12 2.97
N SER A 191 14.14 -8.44 1.89
CA SER A 191 15.00 -7.52 1.14
C SER A 191 15.09 -6.13 1.79
N LEU A 192 14.12 -5.71 2.60
CA LEU A 192 14.17 -4.43 3.31
C LEU A 192 15.36 -4.38 4.27
N GLY A 193 16.14 -3.31 4.21
CA GLY A 193 17.37 -3.13 4.99
C GLY A 193 18.64 -3.47 4.21
N ASP A 194 18.51 -4.16 3.07
CA ASP A 194 19.62 -4.34 2.13
C ASP A 194 19.78 -3.08 1.24
N PRO A 195 20.93 -2.38 1.29
CA PRO A 195 21.16 -1.19 0.49
C PRO A 195 21.22 -1.47 -1.02
N SER A 196 21.43 -2.73 -1.44
CA SER A 196 21.33 -3.14 -2.86
C SER A 196 19.88 -3.29 -3.31
N PHE A 197 18.94 -3.42 -2.37
CA PHE A 197 17.51 -3.43 -2.65
C PHE A 197 16.96 -2.01 -2.74
N VAL A 198 17.01 -1.28 -1.62
CA VAL A 198 16.48 0.08 -1.50
C VAL A 198 17.16 0.82 -0.36
N SER A 199 17.56 2.08 -0.58
CA SER A 199 18.07 2.92 0.49
C SER A 199 16.96 3.37 1.44
N ALA A 200 17.31 3.65 2.71
CA ALA A 200 16.37 4.20 3.69
C ALA A 200 15.68 5.46 3.17
N ARG A 201 16.46 6.34 2.52
CA ARG A 201 15.98 7.57 1.89
C ARG A 201 14.94 7.28 0.80
N THR A 202 15.21 6.35 -0.11
CA THR A 202 14.26 6.01 -1.20
C THR A 202 12.97 5.44 -0.65
N LEU A 203 13.05 4.53 0.33
CA LEU A 203 11.87 3.96 0.98
C LEU A 203 10.99 5.04 1.63
N VAL A 204 11.59 5.90 2.45
CA VAL A 204 10.85 6.97 3.15
C VAL A 204 10.27 7.96 2.16
N ASN A 205 11.04 8.36 1.14
CA ASN A 205 10.57 9.26 0.08
C ASN A 205 9.41 8.64 -0.71
N TYR A 206 9.47 7.34 -1.05
CA TYR A 206 8.43 6.63 -1.75
C TYR A 206 7.10 6.64 -0.99
N VAL A 207 7.14 6.33 0.31
CA VAL A 207 5.95 6.35 1.18
C VAL A 207 5.43 7.77 1.35
N TYR A 208 6.32 8.73 1.60
CA TYR A 208 5.97 10.13 1.77
C TYR A 208 5.32 10.72 0.51
N PHE A 209 5.89 10.48 -0.67
CA PHE A 209 5.32 10.99 -1.91
C PHE A 209 3.93 10.39 -2.15
N ASN A 210 3.77 9.08 -2.00
CA ASN A 210 2.46 8.42 -2.08
C ASN A 210 1.42 9.13 -1.19
N LEU A 211 1.77 9.37 0.08
CA LEU A 211 0.90 10.04 1.04
C LEU A 211 0.59 11.49 0.60
N ALA A 212 1.61 12.30 0.38
CA ALA A 212 1.43 13.72 0.04
C ALA A 212 0.63 13.90 -1.26
N SER A 213 0.86 13.02 -2.23
CA SER A 213 0.19 13.08 -3.52
C SER A 213 -1.27 12.60 -3.47
N ALA A 214 -1.67 11.81 -2.47
CA ALA A 214 -3.08 11.47 -2.24
C ALA A 214 -3.93 12.68 -1.85
N TYR A 215 -3.29 13.73 -1.33
CA TYR A 215 -3.96 14.98 -0.92
C TYR A 215 -3.97 16.06 -2.01
N THR A 216 -3.42 15.78 -3.20
CA THR A 216 -3.26 16.79 -4.27
C THR A 216 -4.55 17.53 -4.64
N GLU A 217 -5.69 16.83 -4.68
CA GLU A 217 -6.99 17.44 -5.01
C GLU A 217 -7.50 18.44 -3.96
N PHE A 218 -6.96 18.41 -2.74
CA PHE A 218 -7.35 19.30 -1.64
C PHE A 218 -6.41 20.51 -1.48
N LEU A 219 -5.33 20.57 -2.25
CA LEU A 219 -4.36 21.65 -2.17
C LEU A 219 -4.85 22.87 -2.98
N PRO A 220 -4.53 24.10 -2.56
CA PRO A 220 -5.06 25.33 -3.18
C PRO A 220 -4.48 25.64 -4.57
N TRP A 221 -3.69 24.72 -5.14
CA TRP A 221 -3.06 24.87 -6.45
C TRP A 221 -3.61 23.84 -7.44
N GLY A 222 -3.79 24.25 -8.69
CA GLY A 222 -4.22 23.37 -9.78
C GLY A 222 -3.10 22.40 -10.17
N TRP A 223 -2.95 21.32 -9.40
CA TRP A 223 -2.04 20.23 -9.72
C TRP A 223 -2.76 19.16 -10.55
N GLU A 224 -2.61 19.23 -11.87
CA GLU A 224 -2.94 18.13 -12.77
C GLU A 224 -1.63 17.42 -13.13
N GLY A 225 -1.18 16.51 -12.24
CA GLY A 225 0.00 15.68 -12.53
C GLY A 225 -0.09 15.01 -13.91
N ARG A 226 1.06 14.71 -14.51
CA ARG A 226 1.17 14.04 -15.82
C ARG A 226 0.51 12.67 -15.78
N LEU A 227 0.53 12.02 -14.62
CA LEU A 227 -0.34 10.90 -14.30
C LEU A 227 -1.72 11.44 -13.93
N LYS A 228 -2.71 11.23 -14.81
CA LYS A 228 -4.11 11.37 -14.43
C LYS A 228 -4.43 10.32 -13.39
N ARG A 229 -4.21 10.66 -12.12
CA ARG A 229 -4.70 9.88 -10.98
C ARG A 229 -6.21 10.01 -10.98
N ARG A 230 -6.87 9.16 -11.75
CA ARG A 230 -8.23 8.78 -11.38
C ARG A 230 -8.04 8.09 -10.04
N ILE A 231 -8.34 8.79 -8.94
CA ILE A 231 -8.69 8.10 -7.72
C ILE A 231 -9.76 7.10 -8.18
N LYS A 232 -9.39 5.83 -8.33
CA LYS A 232 -10.37 4.78 -8.23
C LYS A 232 -10.73 4.83 -6.77
N ILE A 233 -11.68 5.71 -6.46
CA ILE A 233 -12.66 5.37 -5.46
C ILE A 233 -13.22 4.09 -6.05
N GLU A 234 -12.70 2.94 -5.61
CA GLU A 234 -13.50 1.74 -5.60
C GLU A 234 -14.67 2.13 -4.74
N ARG A 235 -15.68 2.73 -5.40
CA ARG A 235 -17.00 2.82 -4.84
C ARG A 235 -17.26 1.37 -4.47
N PRO A 236 -17.62 1.07 -3.20
CA PRO A 236 -18.04 -0.27 -2.85
C PRO A 236 -18.96 -0.69 -3.99
N ILE A 237 -18.73 -1.88 -4.53
CA ILE A 237 -19.64 -2.44 -5.53
C ILE A 237 -20.97 -2.52 -4.80
N THR A 238 -21.73 -1.42 -4.88
CA THR A 238 -23.15 -1.39 -4.68
C THR A 238 -23.61 -2.15 -5.92
N ARG A 239 -23.51 -3.47 -5.83
CA ARG A 239 -24.52 -4.33 -6.40
C ARG A 239 -25.78 -3.75 -5.79
N ILE A 240 -26.42 -2.83 -6.52
CA ILE A 240 -27.83 -2.53 -6.33
C ILE A 240 -28.44 -3.93 -6.25
N PRO A 241 -28.95 -4.35 -5.08
CA PRO A 241 -29.53 -5.67 -4.96
C PRO A 241 -30.59 -5.72 -6.04
N ARG A 242 -30.44 -6.62 -7.02
CA ARG A 242 -31.54 -6.83 -7.96
C ARG A 242 -32.74 -7.19 -7.08
N PRO A 243 -33.85 -6.43 -7.15
CA PRO A 243 -35.01 -6.76 -6.35
C PRO A 243 -35.41 -8.19 -6.72
N ARG A 244 -35.25 -9.12 -5.78
CA ARG A 244 -35.91 -10.42 -5.93
C ARG A 244 -37.38 -10.12 -5.71
N SER A 245 -38.19 -10.29 -6.74
CA SER A 245 -39.64 -10.18 -6.61
C SER A 245 -40.10 -11.16 -5.53
N ILE A 246 -40.60 -10.62 -4.42
CA ILE A 246 -41.31 -11.36 -3.37
C ILE A 246 -42.72 -11.79 -3.81
N TRP A 247 -43.09 -11.51 -5.06
CA TRP A 247 -44.36 -11.91 -5.67
C TRP A 247 -44.07 -12.69 -6.97
N GLN A 248 -43.68 -13.95 -6.83
CA GLN A 248 -44.00 -14.96 -7.86
C GLN A 248 -45.25 -15.69 -7.39
N GLY A 249 -46.40 -15.05 -7.63
CA GLY A 249 -47.67 -15.74 -7.62
C GLY A 249 -47.71 -16.68 -8.83
N LYS A 250 -48.00 -17.96 -8.58
CA LYS A 250 -48.40 -18.90 -9.64
C LYS A 250 -49.58 -18.31 -10.39
N VAL A 251 -49.45 -18.16 -11.70
CA VAL A 251 -50.61 -18.02 -12.59
C VAL A 251 -50.89 -19.42 -13.14
N ASN A 252 -52.17 -19.78 -13.04
CA ASN A 252 -52.77 -21.11 -13.26
C ASN A 252 -52.25 -21.89 -14.46
#